data_AF-A0A818FWI7-F1
#
_entry.id   AF-A0A818FWI7-F1
#
_cell.length_a   1.000
_cell.length_b   1.000
_cell.length_c   1.000
_cell.angle_alpha   90.00
_cell.angle_beta   90.00
_cell.angle_gamma   90.00
#
_symmetry.space_group_name_H-M   'P 1'
#
loop_
_entity.id
_entity.type
_entity.pdbx_description
1 polymer ?
#
loop_
_entity_poly.entity_id
_entity_poly.type
_entity_poly.pdbx_seq_one_letter_code
_entity_poly.pdbx_strand_id
1 'polypeptide(L)'
;MIDMTHPVDVKNYLLPNIYNWTFDNNTSNMNSSRIVIHAIDSESNFENQIRNQAFMDTWAKYDDIEIYTNLDLVSDIFRNPRIRNNTIIDMFLLNVPLEKLTLHSLFPFLFEILFQPSLEIINALQPIFQDIENGYTLTCIHLRMGQNPSNPLDASFGDRASAVEDIINFLNRTKLQKMRNTRVFVTSDSDQALSKIVHQFPSQTVTIPGPIIHVDRPANRIHLLHGFLKVVIDFYVLGECDTSILTASGFSALANRRRTEPYQKLFKYDGSHRQIERCHDIYEYAQPPKTVKVGSYCRVVFNCSSREM
;
A
#
# COMPACT_ATOMS: atom_id res chain seq x y z
N MET A 1 -5.26 -15.38 -11.76
CA MET A 1 -4.73 -14.48 -12.81
C MET A 1 -5.14 -13.06 -12.44
N ILE A 2 -4.37 -12.05 -12.87
CA ILE A 2 -4.64 -10.65 -12.55
C ILE A 2 -4.92 -9.92 -13.87
N ASP A 3 -6.13 -9.38 -14.02
CA ASP A 3 -6.52 -8.54 -15.14
C ASP A 3 -6.85 -7.13 -14.62
N MET A 4 -5.89 -6.21 -14.80
CA MET A 4 -6.03 -4.80 -14.43
C MET A 4 -5.77 -3.95 -15.68
N THR A 5 -6.76 -3.90 -16.56
CA THR A 5 -6.72 -3.13 -17.83
C THR A 5 -7.32 -1.73 -17.71
N HIS A 6 -7.95 -1.41 -16.58
CA HIS A 6 -8.58 -0.11 -16.30
C HIS A 6 -8.05 0.49 -14.99
N PRO A 7 -7.81 1.82 -14.91
CA PRO A 7 -7.92 2.81 -15.98
C PRO A 7 -6.81 2.75 -17.02
N VAL A 8 -5.73 2.02 -16.73
CA VAL A 8 -4.60 1.75 -17.61
C VAL A 8 -4.20 0.29 -17.43
N ASP A 9 -3.68 -0.34 -18.49
CA ASP A 9 -3.11 -1.69 -18.38
C ASP A 9 -1.88 -1.71 -17.48
N VAL A 10 -1.99 -2.41 -16.35
CA VAL A 10 -0.92 -2.59 -15.37
C VAL A 10 0.32 -3.21 -15.99
N LYS A 11 0.18 -4.00 -17.07
CA LYS A 11 1.29 -4.67 -17.77
C LYS A 11 2.26 -3.68 -18.42
N ASN A 12 1.86 -2.43 -18.61
CA ASN A 12 2.78 -1.38 -19.06
C ASN A 12 3.83 -0.99 -17.98
N TYR A 13 3.53 -1.27 -16.71
CA TYR A 13 4.34 -0.83 -15.56
C TYR A 13 4.86 -1.99 -14.72
N LEU A 14 4.06 -3.04 -14.55
CA LEU A 14 4.39 -4.23 -13.79
C LEU A 14 4.23 -5.45 -14.68
N LEU A 15 5.33 -6.17 -14.87
CA LEU A 15 5.37 -7.41 -15.61
C LEU A 15 5.29 -8.60 -14.64
N PRO A 16 4.93 -9.80 -15.11
CA PRO A 16 5.04 -10.99 -14.28
C PRO A 16 6.48 -11.30 -13.91
N ASN A 17 6.71 -11.71 -12.66
CA ASN A 17 8.01 -12.14 -12.17
C ASN A 17 8.09 -13.68 -12.09
N ILE A 18 8.16 -14.25 -10.89
CA ILE A 18 8.28 -15.69 -10.67
C ILE A 18 7.01 -16.41 -11.13
N TYR A 19 5.84 -15.83 -10.87
CA TYR A 19 4.57 -16.39 -11.29
C TYR A 19 3.98 -15.59 -12.45
N ASN A 20 3.70 -16.27 -13.57
CA ASN A 20 3.00 -15.66 -14.69
C ASN A 20 1.52 -15.50 -14.35
N TRP A 21 1.13 -14.30 -13.91
CA TRP A 21 -0.26 -13.98 -13.58
C TRP A 21 -1.07 -13.42 -14.76
N THR A 22 -0.49 -13.26 -15.95
CA THR A 22 -1.25 -12.75 -17.11
C THR A 22 -2.31 -13.74 -17.55
N PHE A 23 -3.32 -13.20 -18.24
CA PHE A 23 -4.41 -13.95 -18.83
C PHE A 23 -4.49 -13.67 -20.33
N ASP A 24 -4.63 -14.74 -21.12
CA ASP A 24 -4.95 -14.66 -22.55
C ASP A 24 -6.47 -14.80 -22.73
N ASN A 25 -7.13 -13.66 -22.99
CA ASN A 25 -8.58 -13.57 -23.20
C ASN A 25 -9.11 -14.46 -24.34
N ASN A 26 -8.24 -14.95 -25.23
CA ASN A 26 -8.62 -15.83 -26.33
C ASN A 26 -8.99 -17.25 -25.89
N THR A 27 -8.81 -17.60 -24.62
CA THR A 27 -9.05 -18.96 -24.08
C THR A 27 -10.42 -19.15 -23.44
N SER A 28 -11.23 -18.10 -23.28
CA SER A 28 -12.57 -18.23 -22.68
C SER A 28 -13.53 -18.91 -23.66
N ASN A 29 -13.83 -20.18 -23.41
CA ASN A 29 -14.89 -20.89 -24.12
C ASN A 29 -16.24 -20.23 -23.81
N MET A 30 -16.99 -19.78 -24.83
CA MET A 30 -18.30 -19.15 -24.65
C MET A 30 -19.36 -20.02 -23.93
N ASN A 31 -19.10 -21.33 -23.76
CA ASN A 31 -19.99 -22.28 -23.08
C ASN A 31 -19.56 -22.60 -21.64
N SER A 32 -18.56 -21.91 -21.08
CA SER A 32 -18.06 -22.20 -19.73
C SER A 32 -18.98 -21.59 -18.66
N SER A 33 -19.17 -22.32 -17.55
CA SER A 33 -19.92 -21.83 -16.40
C SER A 33 -19.12 -20.72 -15.69
N ARG A 34 -19.73 -19.55 -15.48
CA ARG A 34 -19.05 -18.37 -14.91
C ARG A 34 -19.74 -17.84 -13.67
N ILE A 35 -18.94 -17.41 -12.69
CA ILE A 35 -19.38 -16.58 -11.57
C ILE A 35 -18.58 -15.26 -11.55
N VAL A 36 -19.28 -14.16 -11.31
CA VAL A 36 -18.68 -12.83 -11.15
C VAL A 36 -19.03 -12.30 -9.77
N ILE A 37 -18.01 -11.90 -9.02
CA ILE A 37 -18.12 -11.44 -7.64
C ILE A 37 -17.63 -10.01 -7.56
N HIS A 38 -18.50 -9.09 -7.13
CA HIS A 38 -18.15 -7.69 -6.88
C HIS A 38 -18.15 -7.41 -5.37
N ALA A 39 -16.97 -7.21 -4.78
CA ALA A 39 -16.76 -7.01 -3.36
C ALA A 39 -15.84 -5.82 -3.08
N ILE A 40 -16.37 -4.60 -3.26
CA ILE A 40 -15.68 -3.32 -3.07
C ILE A 40 -16.19 -2.61 -1.81
N ASP A 41 -15.29 -1.99 -1.04
CA ASP A 41 -15.51 -1.16 0.16
C ASP A 41 -16.07 -1.88 1.41
N SER A 42 -16.82 -2.96 1.23
CA SER A 42 -17.13 -4.06 2.15
C SER A 42 -18.28 -4.85 1.53
N GLU A 43 -18.22 -6.18 1.57
CA GLU A 43 -19.33 -7.03 1.11
C GLU A 43 -19.50 -8.19 2.06
N SER A 44 -20.44 -8.04 2.99
CA SER A 44 -20.59 -8.95 4.12
C SER A 44 -20.85 -10.40 3.72
N ASN A 45 -21.51 -10.65 2.58
CA ASN A 45 -21.80 -12.02 2.15
C ASN A 45 -20.53 -12.71 1.66
N PHE A 46 -19.72 -12.02 0.86
CA PHE A 46 -18.44 -12.47 0.36
C PHE A 46 -17.44 -12.65 1.50
N GLU A 47 -17.32 -11.66 2.40
CA GLU A 47 -16.47 -11.79 3.59
C GLU A 47 -16.90 -12.99 4.45
N ASN A 48 -18.19 -13.19 4.67
CA ASN A 48 -18.71 -14.35 5.40
C ASN A 48 -18.48 -15.67 4.66
N GLN A 49 -18.60 -15.68 3.33
CA GLN A 49 -18.30 -16.84 2.49
C GLN A 49 -16.82 -17.24 2.66
N ILE A 50 -15.91 -16.26 2.56
CA ILE A 50 -14.47 -16.49 2.71
C ILE A 50 -14.10 -16.93 4.12
N ARG A 51 -14.76 -16.38 5.16
CA ARG A 51 -14.43 -16.68 6.56
C ARG A 51 -15.00 -18.01 7.05
N ASN A 52 -16.23 -18.35 6.62
CA ASN A 52 -17.03 -19.38 7.30
C ASN A 52 -17.52 -20.52 6.41
N GLN A 53 -17.39 -20.42 5.08
CA GLN A 53 -17.92 -21.42 4.14
C GLN A 53 -16.79 -22.19 3.43
N ALA A 54 -17.10 -23.38 2.91
CA ALA A 54 -16.22 -24.11 2.00
C ALA A 54 -16.30 -23.47 0.59
N PHE A 55 -15.86 -22.22 0.48
CA PHE A 55 -16.01 -21.43 -0.74
C PHE A 55 -15.23 -22.06 -1.90
N MET A 56 -14.09 -22.70 -1.64
CA MET A 56 -13.33 -23.44 -2.66
C MET A 56 -14.18 -24.55 -3.32
N ASP A 57 -14.90 -25.35 -2.53
CA ASP A 57 -15.79 -26.41 -3.06
C ASP A 57 -16.97 -25.84 -3.85
N THR A 58 -17.44 -24.65 -3.43
CA THR A 58 -18.54 -23.97 -4.11
C THR A 58 -18.09 -23.40 -5.44
N TRP A 59 -16.91 -22.78 -5.46
CA TRP A 59 -16.35 -22.12 -6.63
C TRP A 59 -15.77 -23.11 -7.64
N ALA A 60 -15.32 -24.29 -7.21
CA ALA A 60 -14.86 -25.38 -8.08
C ALA A 60 -15.94 -25.91 -9.05
N LYS A 61 -17.19 -25.47 -8.92
CA LYS A 61 -18.31 -25.77 -9.83
C LYS A 61 -18.35 -24.85 -11.05
N TYR A 62 -17.57 -23.78 -11.06
CA TYR A 62 -17.48 -22.82 -12.13
C TYR A 62 -16.16 -22.99 -12.87
N ASP A 63 -16.22 -22.89 -14.18
CA ASP A 63 -15.04 -22.92 -15.05
C ASP A 63 -14.30 -21.58 -15.04
N ASP A 64 -15.03 -20.48 -14.83
CA ASP A 64 -14.52 -19.12 -14.80
C ASP A 64 -15.01 -18.37 -13.54
N ILE A 65 -14.08 -17.80 -12.78
CA ILE A 65 -14.35 -17.08 -11.53
C ILE A 65 -13.67 -15.72 -11.63
N GLU A 66 -14.49 -14.68 -11.67
CA GLU A 66 -14.02 -13.30 -11.74
C GLU A 66 -14.32 -12.59 -10.42
N ILE A 67 -13.30 -11.96 -9.83
CA ILE A 67 -13.40 -11.30 -8.52
C ILE A 67 -12.91 -9.87 -8.64
N TYR A 68 -13.78 -8.92 -8.35
CA TYR A 68 -13.48 -7.51 -8.22
C TYR A 68 -13.47 -7.15 -6.74
N THR A 69 -12.29 -6.92 -6.15
CA THR A 69 -12.21 -6.60 -4.72
C THR A 69 -11.06 -5.66 -4.38
N ASN A 70 -11.28 -4.83 -3.35
CA ASN A 70 -10.26 -4.04 -2.66
C ASN A 70 -10.09 -4.50 -1.20
N LEU A 71 -10.62 -5.67 -0.85
CA LEU A 71 -10.59 -6.22 0.51
C LEU A 71 -9.31 -7.02 0.77
N ASP A 72 -8.75 -6.86 1.97
CA ASP A 72 -7.71 -7.74 2.49
C ASP A 72 -8.36 -8.96 3.16
N LEU A 73 -8.30 -10.10 2.47
CA LEU A 73 -8.93 -11.35 2.90
C LEU A 73 -7.91 -12.42 3.29
N VAL A 74 -6.61 -12.10 3.30
CA VAL A 74 -5.55 -13.10 3.54
C VAL A 74 -5.75 -13.80 4.87
N SER A 75 -5.97 -13.03 5.94
CA SER A 75 -6.16 -13.59 7.28
C SER A 75 -7.44 -14.41 7.38
N ASP A 76 -8.52 -13.98 6.70
CA ASP A 76 -9.81 -14.68 6.72
C ASP A 76 -9.71 -16.03 5.99
N ILE A 77 -9.00 -16.09 4.86
CA ILE A 77 -8.73 -17.33 4.13
C ILE A 77 -7.99 -18.34 5.03
N PHE A 78 -6.86 -17.97 5.62
CA PHE A 78 -6.07 -18.91 6.43
C PHE A 78 -6.76 -19.33 7.73
N ARG A 79 -7.67 -18.51 8.27
CA ARG A 79 -8.43 -18.83 9.48
C ARG A 79 -9.68 -19.64 9.22
N ASN A 80 -10.15 -19.75 7.98
CA ASN A 80 -11.36 -20.48 7.65
C ASN A 80 -11.17 -21.99 7.93
N PRO A 81 -11.91 -22.58 8.89
CA PRO A 81 -11.74 -23.99 9.27
C PRO A 81 -12.21 -24.96 8.18
N ARG A 82 -13.03 -24.50 7.22
CA ARG A 82 -13.65 -25.34 6.18
C ARG A 82 -12.73 -25.64 5.00
N ILE A 83 -11.63 -24.93 4.86
CA ILE A 83 -10.67 -25.13 3.76
C ILE A 83 -9.31 -25.62 4.25
N ARG A 84 -9.19 -26.02 5.52
CA ARG A 84 -7.91 -26.45 6.10
C ARG A 84 -7.29 -27.63 5.39
N ASN A 85 -8.08 -28.57 4.90
CA ASN A 85 -7.58 -29.75 4.18
C ASN A 85 -7.12 -29.44 2.73
N ASN A 86 -7.09 -28.17 2.32
CA ASN A 86 -6.57 -27.78 1.03
C ASN A 86 -5.03 -27.82 1.07
N THR A 87 -4.41 -28.56 0.16
CA THR A 87 -2.95 -28.77 0.11
C THR A 87 -2.13 -27.48 0.11
N ILE A 88 -2.63 -26.40 -0.53
CA ILE A 88 -1.93 -25.11 -0.55
C ILE A 88 -2.01 -24.44 0.81
N ILE A 89 -3.19 -24.45 1.44
CA ILE A 89 -3.39 -23.92 2.78
C ILE A 89 -2.52 -24.67 3.79
N ASP A 90 -2.51 -26.00 3.72
CA ASP A 90 -1.65 -26.86 4.55
C ASP A 90 -0.17 -26.54 4.35
N MET A 91 0.30 -26.35 3.10
CA MET A 91 1.69 -25.99 2.82
C MET A 91 2.12 -24.69 3.51
N PHE A 92 1.27 -23.65 3.50
CA PHE A 92 1.55 -22.41 4.21
C PHE A 92 1.55 -22.61 5.73
N LEU A 93 0.56 -23.32 6.27
CA LEU A 93 0.43 -23.57 7.71
C LEU A 93 1.57 -24.44 8.28
N LEU A 94 2.18 -25.31 7.47
CA LEU A 94 3.34 -26.11 7.88
C LEU A 94 4.61 -25.28 8.08
N ASN A 95 4.74 -24.18 7.35
CA ASN A 95 5.98 -23.40 7.30
C ASN A 95 5.86 -22.03 7.99
N VAL A 96 4.64 -21.52 8.16
CA VAL A 96 4.38 -20.19 8.71
C VAL A 96 3.29 -20.29 9.78
N PRO A 97 3.54 -19.80 11.02
CA PRO A 97 2.52 -19.76 12.05
C PRO A 97 1.27 -18.99 11.62
N LEU A 98 0.08 -19.47 12.02
CA LEU A 98 -1.20 -18.89 11.61
C LEU A 98 -1.32 -17.39 11.93
N GLU A 99 -0.75 -16.95 13.05
CA GLU A 99 -0.71 -15.55 13.45
C GLU A 99 0.13 -14.68 12.51
N LYS A 100 1.10 -15.25 11.79
CA LYS A 100 1.93 -14.55 10.81
C LYS A 100 1.35 -14.60 9.40
N LEU A 101 0.35 -15.45 9.13
CA LEU A 101 -0.36 -15.54 7.84
C LEU A 101 -1.37 -14.39 7.65
N THR A 102 -0.85 -13.17 7.63
CA THR A 102 -1.61 -11.95 7.35
C THR A 102 -1.01 -11.24 6.14
N LEU A 103 -1.77 -10.31 5.54
CA LEU A 103 -1.22 -9.49 4.46
C LEU A 103 0.00 -8.70 4.93
N HIS A 104 0.10 -8.30 6.20
CA HIS A 104 1.27 -7.56 6.68
C HIS A 104 2.58 -8.34 6.52
N SER A 105 2.57 -9.65 6.81
CA SER A 105 3.78 -10.47 6.73
C SER A 105 3.98 -11.05 5.33
N LEU A 106 2.90 -11.36 4.61
CA LEU A 106 2.98 -12.03 3.32
C LEU A 106 3.12 -11.06 2.14
N PHE A 107 2.70 -9.79 2.29
CA PHE A 107 2.74 -8.81 1.21
C PHE A 107 4.11 -8.67 0.53
N PRO A 108 5.26 -8.52 1.24
CA PRO A 108 6.54 -8.36 0.55
C PRO A 108 6.86 -9.58 -0.33
N PHE A 109 6.64 -10.80 0.18
CA PHE A 109 6.87 -12.03 -0.58
C PHE A 109 5.92 -12.18 -1.77
N LEU A 110 4.62 -11.99 -1.56
CA LEU A 110 3.62 -12.10 -2.61
C LEU A 110 3.85 -11.05 -3.71
N PHE A 111 4.19 -9.82 -3.32
CA PHE A 111 4.47 -8.75 -4.26
C PHE A 111 5.67 -9.09 -5.16
N GLU A 112 6.79 -9.53 -4.58
CA GLU A 112 7.99 -9.89 -5.35
C GLU A 112 7.81 -11.17 -6.18
N ILE A 113 6.99 -12.13 -5.75
CA ILE A 113 6.64 -13.32 -6.57
C ILE A 113 5.84 -12.91 -7.80
N LEU A 114 4.92 -11.96 -7.64
CA LEU A 114 3.99 -11.57 -8.70
C LEU A 114 4.62 -10.54 -9.65
N PHE A 115 5.17 -9.45 -9.13
CA PHE A 115 5.45 -8.26 -9.92
C PHE A 115 6.95 -8.01 -10.06
N GLN A 116 7.39 -7.81 -11.29
CA GLN A 116 8.66 -7.15 -11.59
C GLN A 116 8.39 -5.80 -12.27
N PRO A 117 9.15 -4.75 -11.95
CA PRO A 117 8.98 -3.44 -12.58
C PRO A 117 9.33 -3.53 -14.08
N SER A 118 8.63 -2.77 -14.92
CA SER A 118 9.00 -2.59 -16.32
C SER A 118 10.30 -1.80 -16.46
N LEU A 119 10.92 -1.83 -17.65
CA LEU A 119 12.15 -1.07 -17.92
C LEU A 119 11.96 0.44 -17.68
N GLU A 120 10.78 0.98 -17.98
CA GLU A 120 10.45 2.38 -17.72
C GLU A 120 10.50 2.70 -16.21
N ILE A 121 9.92 1.84 -15.37
CA ILE A 121 9.97 1.97 -13.91
C ILE A 121 11.41 1.83 -13.40
N ILE A 122 12.17 0.84 -13.89
CA ILE A 122 13.57 0.62 -13.50
C ILE A 122 14.41 1.87 -13.79
N ASN A 123 14.28 2.43 -15.00
CA ASN A 123 15.02 3.63 -15.39
C ASN A 123 14.64 4.85 -14.53
N ALA A 124 13.37 4.97 -14.15
CA ALA A 124 12.91 6.05 -13.28
C ALA A 124 13.40 5.91 -11.83
N LEU A 125 13.58 4.68 -11.34
CA LEU A 125 14.09 4.38 -10.00
C LEU A 125 15.61 4.48 -9.90
N GLN A 126 16.31 4.26 -11.01
CA GLN A 126 17.78 4.16 -11.06
C GLN A 126 18.52 5.29 -10.31
N PRO A 127 18.16 6.59 -10.45
CA PRO A 127 18.88 7.65 -9.75
C PRO A 127 18.77 7.53 -8.21
N ILE A 128 17.61 7.11 -7.71
CA ILE A 128 17.37 6.94 -6.27
C ILE A 128 18.13 5.72 -5.76
N PHE A 129 18.11 4.62 -6.51
CA PHE A 129 18.81 3.40 -6.12
C PHE A 129 20.33 3.56 -6.18
N GLN A 130 20.83 4.35 -7.14
CA GLN A 130 22.24 4.70 -7.18
C GLN A 130 22.66 5.51 -5.95
N ASP A 131 21.82 6.43 -5.43
CA ASP A 131 22.09 7.10 -4.16
C ASP A 131 22.16 6.08 -3.00
N ILE A 132 21.22 5.13 -2.92
CA ILE A 132 21.22 4.08 -1.88
C ILE A 132 22.49 3.22 -1.96
N GLU A 133 22.87 2.77 -3.15
CA GLU A 133 24.11 2.01 -3.40
C GLU A 133 25.37 2.78 -3.00
N ASN A 134 25.35 4.11 -3.17
CA ASN A 134 26.41 5.00 -2.72
C ASN A 134 26.40 5.29 -1.20
N GLY A 135 25.56 4.57 -0.44
CA GLY A 135 25.48 4.66 1.01
C GLY A 135 24.65 5.83 1.53
N TYR A 136 23.77 6.41 0.70
CA TYR A 136 22.80 7.37 1.20
C TYR A 136 21.67 6.65 1.93
N THR A 137 21.20 7.29 3.00
CA THR A 137 19.96 6.90 3.68
C THR A 137 18.78 7.61 3.04
N LEU A 138 17.64 6.92 2.96
CA LEU A 138 16.41 7.44 2.38
C LEU A 138 15.36 7.68 3.46
N THR A 139 15.07 8.96 3.72
CA THR A 139 13.92 9.37 4.55
C THR A 139 12.75 9.73 3.66
N CYS A 140 11.66 8.98 3.74
CA CYS A 140 10.49 9.17 2.91
C CYS A 140 9.37 9.86 3.67
N ILE A 141 8.72 10.80 2.99
CA ILE A 141 7.58 11.54 3.50
C ILE A 141 6.42 11.34 2.53
N HIS A 142 5.31 10.82 3.04
CA HIS A 142 4.08 10.68 2.26
C HIS A 142 2.95 11.52 2.87
N LEU A 143 2.50 12.51 2.10
CA LEU A 143 1.46 13.46 2.47
C LEU A 143 0.17 13.17 1.70
N ARG A 144 -0.88 12.81 2.43
CA ARG A 144 -2.24 12.68 1.94
C ARG A 144 -3.03 13.81 2.55
N MET A 145 -3.16 14.91 1.84
CA MET A 145 -3.86 16.11 2.30
C MET A 145 -5.36 16.01 2.05
N GLY A 146 -5.79 15.16 1.11
CA GLY A 146 -7.20 15.06 0.71
C GLY A 146 -7.59 16.26 -0.13
N GLN A 147 -8.74 16.87 0.18
CA GLN A 147 -9.28 17.96 -0.61
C GLN A 147 -8.32 19.16 -0.63
N ASN A 148 -7.84 19.51 -1.81
CA ASN A 148 -6.93 20.63 -2.00
C ASN A 148 -7.03 21.19 -3.44
N PRO A 149 -6.41 22.34 -3.78
CA PRO A 149 -6.52 22.92 -5.12
C PRO A 149 -6.11 21.97 -6.26
N SER A 150 -5.11 21.10 -6.03
CA SER A 150 -4.66 20.09 -6.99
C SER A 150 -5.53 18.83 -7.00
N ASN A 151 -6.38 18.65 -5.99
CA ASN A 151 -7.29 17.51 -5.87
C ASN A 151 -8.63 17.93 -5.22
N PRO A 152 -9.47 18.72 -5.93
CA PRO A 152 -10.61 19.41 -5.34
C PRO A 152 -11.81 18.51 -5.03
N LEU A 153 -11.84 17.29 -5.57
CA LEU A 153 -12.97 16.35 -5.45
C LEU A 153 -12.76 15.31 -4.35
N ASP A 154 -11.67 15.41 -3.60
CA ASP A 154 -11.34 14.46 -2.55
C ASP A 154 -12.05 14.76 -1.22
N ALA A 155 -11.92 13.85 -0.26
CA ALA A 155 -12.36 14.04 1.11
C ALA A 155 -11.52 15.11 1.82
N SER A 156 -12.18 16.02 2.54
CA SER A 156 -11.51 17.02 3.37
C SER A 156 -11.01 16.41 4.69
N PHE A 157 -9.73 16.67 5.01
CA PHE A 157 -9.10 16.22 6.25
C PHE A 157 -8.61 17.45 7.04
N GLY A 158 -9.52 18.09 7.79
CA GLY A 158 -9.21 19.33 8.52
C GLY A 158 -8.08 19.20 9.55
N ASP A 159 -7.85 17.98 10.06
CA ASP A 159 -6.78 17.63 11.01
C ASP A 159 -5.37 17.63 10.38
N ARG A 160 -5.28 17.74 9.05
CA ARG A 160 -4.01 17.71 8.31
C ARG A 160 -3.49 19.07 7.87
N ALA A 161 -4.19 20.15 8.19
CA ALA A 161 -3.81 21.50 7.76
C ALA A 161 -2.39 21.93 8.20
N SER A 162 -1.89 21.37 9.31
CA SER A 162 -0.56 21.65 9.88
C SER A 162 0.45 20.51 9.72
N ALA A 163 0.08 19.43 9.01
CA ALA A 163 0.90 18.23 8.90
C ALA A 163 2.30 18.54 8.32
N VAL A 164 2.39 19.44 7.34
CA VAL A 164 3.65 19.80 6.68
C VAL A 164 4.60 20.48 7.66
N GLU A 165 4.11 21.49 8.38
CA GLU A 165 4.86 22.24 9.36
C GLU A 165 5.32 21.36 10.52
N ASP A 166 4.42 20.49 11.01
CA ASP A 166 4.72 19.58 12.11
C ASP A 166 5.76 18.51 11.69
N ILE A 167 5.71 18.02 10.45
CA ILE A 167 6.73 17.12 9.88
C ILE A 167 8.08 17.83 9.71
N ILE A 168 8.10 19.05 9.17
CA ILE A 168 9.33 19.85 9.06
C ILE A 168 9.96 20.07 10.43
N ASN A 169 9.15 20.40 11.44
CA ASN A 169 9.61 20.55 12.81
C ASN A 169 10.17 19.25 13.38
N PHE A 170 9.51 18.12 13.13
CA PHE A 170 9.97 16.80 13.53
C PHE A 170 11.34 16.46 12.92
N LEU A 171 11.52 16.66 11.61
CA LEU A 171 12.80 16.48 10.93
C LEU A 171 13.88 17.37 11.57
N ASN A 172 13.59 18.66 11.73
CA ASN A 172 14.52 19.62 12.33
C ASN A 172 14.99 19.24 13.74
N ARG A 173 14.08 18.73 14.59
CA ARG A 173 14.39 18.30 15.96
C ARG A 173 15.18 17.00 16.00
N THR A 174 14.76 16.00 15.21
CA THR A 174 15.41 14.68 15.15
C THR A 174 16.71 14.67 14.38
N LYS A 175 17.00 15.74 13.62
CA LYS A 175 18.18 15.90 12.77
C LYS A 175 18.31 14.81 11.70
N LEU A 176 17.20 14.15 11.33
CA LEU A 176 17.20 13.08 10.32
C LEU A 176 17.79 13.54 8.98
N GLN A 177 17.53 14.79 8.60
CA GLN A 177 18.07 15.44 7.40
C GLN A 177 19.51 15.96 7.55
N LYS A 178 20.05 16.09 8.77
CA LYS A 178 21.40 16.67 8.98
C LYS A 178 22.52 15.64 8.86
N MET A 179 22.19 14.36 8.68
CA MET A 179 23.19 13.32 8.45
C MET A 179 23.81 13.56 7.06
N ARG A 180 25.16 13.60 7.01
CA ARG A 180 25.89 13.58 5.73
C ARG A 180 25.47 12.28 5.04
N ASN A 181 24.90 12.39 3.84
CA ASN A 181 24.33 11.28 3.05
C ASN A 181 22.90 10.88 3.43
N THR A 182 21.99 11.85 3.52
CA THR A 182 20.54 11.58 3.55
C THR A 182 19.84 12.24 2.37
N ARG A 183 18.97 11.47 1.70
CA ARG A 183 17.97 11.96 0.75
C ARG A 183 16.60 12.00 1.43
N VAL A 184 15.85 13.06 1.14
CA VAL A 184 14.46 13.21 1.58
C VAL A 184 13.56 12.96 0.38
N PHE A 185 13.01 11.76 0.26
CA PHE A 185 11.98 11.51 -0.73
C PHE A 185 10.66 12.08 -0.24
N VAL A 186 9.96 12.84 -1.07
CA VAL A 186 8.62 13.37 -0.72
C VAL A 186 7.63 13.14 -1.86
N THR A 187 6.47 12.62 -1.50
CA THR A 187 5.32 12.53 -2.39
C THR A 187 4.05 13.02 -1.68
N SER A 188 3.19 13.70 -2.44
CA SER A 188 2.02 14.40 -1.92
C SER A 188 0.94 14.55 -2.97
N ASP A 189 -0.33 14.45 -2.57
CA ASP A 189 -1.49 14.78 -3.40
C ASP A 189 -1.77 16.30 -3.44
N SER A 190 -0.90 17.10 -2.82
CA SER A 190 -0.96 18.56 -2.77
C SER A 190 0.37 19.17 -3.20
N ASP A 191 0.36 19.93 -4.30
CA ASP A 191 1.54 20.63 -4.83
C ASP A 191 2.08 21.67 -3.86
N GLN A 192 1.20 22.31 -3.09
CA GLN A 192 1.59 23.27 -2.06
C GLN A 192 2.39 22.59 -0.95
N ALA A 193 1.92 21.44 -0.48
CA ALA A 193 2.59 20.67 0.56
C ALA A 193 3.95 20.15 0.08
N LEU A 194 4.01 19.66 -1.17
CA LEU A 194 5.24 19.24 -1.83
C LEU A 194 6.24 20.40 -1.91
N SER A 195 5.80 21.55 -2.43
CA SER A 195 6.63 22.74 -2.62
C SER A 195 7.23 23.21 -1.30
N LYS A 196 6.45 23.25 -0.21
CA LYS A 196 6.96 23.65 1.11
C LYS A 196 8.14 22.80 1.58
N ILE A 197 8.07 21.47 1.43
CA ILE A 197 9.16 20.57 1.84
C ILE A 197 10.38 20.75 0.93
N VAL A 198 10.18 20.82 -0.39
CA VAL A 198 11.27 21.05 -1.35
C VAL A 198 12.00 22.36 -1.06
N HIS A 199 11.27 23.44 -0.78
CA HIS A 199 11.88 24.73 -0.42
C HIS A 199 12.65 24.68 0.90
N GLN A 200 12.19 23.86 1.86
CA GLN A 200 12.84 23.71 3.15
C GLN A 200 14.15 22.90 3.06
N PHE A 201 14.24 21.92 2.15
CA PHE A 201 15.39 21.02 2.00
C PHE A 201 15.84 20.86 0.53
N PRO A 202 16.21 21.94 -0.18
CA PRO A 202 16.32 21.94 -1.65
C PRO A 202 17.42 21.02 -2.20
N SER A 203 18.52 20.83 -1.47
CA SER A 203 19.65 20.00 -1.92
C SER A 203 19.54 18.52 -1.54
N GLN A 204 18.55 18.17 -0.74
CA GLN A 204 18.37 16.81 -0.21
C GLN A 204 17.07 16.17 -0.69
N THR A 205 16.11 16.99 -1.15
CA THR A 205 14.79 16.51 -1.52
C THR A 205 14.78 15.90 -2.92
N VAL A 206 14.15 14.75 -3.05
CA VAL A 206 13.88 14.08 -4.32
C VAL A 206 12.37 13.85 -4.44
N THR A 207 11.82 14.09 -5.62
CA THR A 207 10.40 13.93 -5.94
C THR A 207 10.25 13.27 -7.30
N ILE A 208 9.24 12.42 -7.48
CA ILE A 208 8.86 11.96 -8.82
C ILE A 208 7.90 12.99 -9.43
N PRO A 209 8.19 13.53 -10.63
CA PRO A 209 7.30 14.47 -11.28
C PRO A 209 6.00 13.79 -11.74
N GLY A 210 4.91 14.56 -11.76
CA GLY A 210 3.61 14.12 -12.27
C GLY A 210 2.47 14.32 -11.27
N PRO A 211 1.21 14.20 -11.72
CA PRO A 211 0.06 14.30 -10.83
C PRO A 211 -0.10 13.01 -10.00
N ILE A 212 -0.58 13.12 -8.77
CA ILE A 212 -1.15 11.97 -8.06
C ILE A 212 -2.59 11.79 -8.51
N ILE A 213 -2.92 10.59 -8.98
CA ILE A 213 -4.27 10.22 -9.40
C ILE A 213 -4.85 9.14 -8.49
N HIS A 214 -6.16 9.16 -8.31
CA HIS A 214 -6.89 8.01 -7.77
C HIS A 214 -7.04 6.95 -8.86
N VAL A 215 -6.50 5.76 -8.62
CA VAL A 215 -6.56 4.65 -9.57
C VAL A 215 -7.97 4.07 -9.66
N ASP A 216 -8.73 4.09 -8.56
CA ASP A 216 -10.11 3.61 -8.45
C ASP A 216 -11.14 4.64 -8.92
N ARG A 217 -10.80 5.94 -8.87
CA ARG A 217 -11.72 7.06 -9.20
C ARG A 217 -11.03 8.13 -10.04
N PRO A 218 -10.69 7.85 -11.32
CA PRO A 218 -10.03 8.83 -12.17
C PRO A 218 -10.96 10.02 -12.44
N ALA A 219 -10.74 11.14 -11.73
CA ALA A 219 -11.54 12.36 -11.85
C ALA A 219 -11.44 13.02 -13.22
N ASN A 220 -10.31 12.86 -13.91
CA ASN A 220 -10.09 13.38 -15.26
C ASN A 220 -9.12 12.44 -16.01
N ARG A 221 -9.41 12.12 -17.28
CA ARG A 221 -8.58 11.20 -18.09
C ARG A 221 -7.25 11.81 -18.54
N ILE A 222 -7.14 13.13 -18.44
CA ILE A 222 -5.94 13.87 -18.81
C ILE A 222 -4.84 13.51 -17.80
N HIS A 223 -3.73 12.96 -18.29
CA HIS A 223 -2.55 12.49 -17.52
C HIS A 223 -2.68 11.14 -16.81
N LEU A 224 -3.66 10.29 -17.13
CA LEU A 224 -3.77 8.96 -16.49
C LEU A 224 -2.49 8.13 -16.58
N LEU A 225 -1.84 8.08 -17.75
CA LEU A 225 -0.61 7.30 -17.94
C LEU A 225 0.54 7.80 -17.07
N HIS A 226 0.79 9.11 -17.05
CA HIS A 226 1.86 9.70 -16.25
C HIS A 226 1.55 9.63 -14.75
N GLY A 227 0.29 9.82 -14.36
CA GLY A 227 -0.14 9.70 -12.97
C GLY A 227 -0.01 8.27 -12.47
N PHE A 228 -0.41 7.28 -13.27
CA PHE A 228 -0.26 5.87 -12.91
C PHE A 228 1.22 5.48 -12.81
N LEU A 229 2.04 5.89 -13.78
CA LEU A 229 3.50 5.71 -13.74
C LEU A 229 4.09 6.25 -12.43
N LYS A 230 3.76 7.50 -12.08
CA LYS A 230 4.20 8.13 -10.84
C LYS A 230 3.75 7.33 -9.61
N VAL A 231 2.50 6.91 -9.55
CA VAL A 231 1.96 6.13 -8.42
C VAL A 231 2.75 4.83 -8.24
N VAL A 232 3.08 4.13 -9.32
CA VAL A 232 3.89 2.91 -9.25
C VAL A 232 5.31 3.24 -8.77
N ILE A 233 5.98 4.26 -9.32
CA ILE A 233 7.34 4.64 -8.88
C ILE A 233 7.33 5.05 -7.40
N ASP A 234 6.40 5.91 -6.98
CA ASP A 234 6.24 6.31 -5.58
C ASP A 234 6.07 5.09 -4.67
N PHE A 235 5.28 4.09 -5.09
CA PHE A 235 5.06 2.86 -4.33
C PHE A 235 6.36 2.07 -4.15
N TYR A 236 7.19 1.99 -5.20
CA TYR A 236 8.50 1.35 -5.10
C TYR A 236 9.42 2.12 -4.15
N VAL A 237 9.58 3.43 -4.35
CA VAL A 237 10.48 4.25 -3.51
C VAL A 237 10.06 4.21 -2.04
N LEU A 238 8.75 4.28 -1.74
CA LEU A 238 8.23 4.16 -0.38
C LEU A 238 8.51 2.80 0.28
N GLY A 239 8.72 1.76 -0.52
CA GLY A 239 9.11 0.42 -0.08
C GLY A 239 10.60 0.27 0.23
N GLU A 240 11.45 1.21 -0.19
CA GLU A 240 12.92 1.16 -0.01
C GLU A 240 13.42 2.11 1.09
N CYS A 241 12.52 2.75 1.85
CA CYS A 241 12.90 3.77 2.81
C CYS A 241 13.59 3.20 4.06
N ASP A 242 14.62 3.88 4.56
CA ASP A 242 15.18 3.62 5.89
C ASP A 242 14.28 4.17 6.99
N THR A 243 13.65 5.30 6.72
CA THR A 243 12.75 6.01 7.63
C THR A 243 11.53 6.49 6.85
N SER A 244 10.34 6.27 7.39
CA SER A 244 9.09 6.65 6.73
C SER A 244 8.25 7.52 7.65
N ILE A 245 7.79 8.66 7.17
CA ILE A 245 6.92 9.59 7.89
C ILE A 245 5.64 9.74 7.07
N LEU A 246 4.54 9.18 7.58
CA LEU A 246 3.30 9.05 6.84
C LEU A 246 2.18 9.86 7.49
N THR A 247 1.37 10.50 6.65
CA THR A 247 -0.01 10.81 7.03
C THR A 247 -0.89 9.58 6.83
N ALA A 248 -2.09 9.55 7.40
CA ALA A 248 -3.00 8.41 7.26
C ALA A 248 -3.41 8.19 5.79
N SER A 249 -2.85 7.13 5.18
CA SER A 249 -3.09 6.70 3.80
C SER A 249 -2.90 5.18 3.66
N GLY A 250 -3.84 4.50 3.00
CA GLY A 250 -3.71 3.07 2.70
C GLY A 250 -2.60 2.76 1.69
N PHE A 251 -2.37 3.67 0.73
CA PHE A 251 -1.34 3.54 -0.30
C PHE A 251 0.07 3.44 0.29
N SER A 252 0.47 4.41 1.09
CA SER A 252 1.82 4.41 1.69
C SER A 252 1.97 3.36 2.78
N ALA A 253 0.85 2.96 3.39
CA ALA A 253 0.85 1.84 4.32
C ALA A 253 1.18 0.52 3.64
N LEU A 254 0.56 0.26 2.48
CA LEU A 254 0.87 -0.91 1.67
C LEU A 254 2.29 -0.84 1.10
N ALA A 255 2.74 0.32 0.62
CA ALA A 255 4.08 0.50 0.10
C ALA A 255 5.15 0.14 1.16
N ASN A 256 4.98 0.62 2.40
CA ASN A 256 5.89 0.31 3.49
C ASN A 256 5.92 -1.17 3.89
N ARG A 257 4.87 -1.94 3.59
CA ARG A 257 4.87 -3.40 3.83
C ARG A 257 5.80 -4.15 2.87
N ARG A 258 6.31 -3.52 1.81
CA ARG A 258 7.37 -4.12 0.97
C ARG A 258 8.70 -4.26 1.72
N ARG A 259 8.93 -3.45 2.75
CA ARG A 259 10.14 -3.51 3.57
C ARG A 259 10.19 -4.83 4.33
N THR A 260 11.39 -5.39 4.52
CA THR A 260 11.57 -6.58 5.37
C THR A 260 11.12 -6.33 6.81
N GLU A 261 11.32 -5.11 7.31
CA GLU A 261 10.89 -4.66 8.63
C GLU A 261 9.95 -3.43 8.52
N PRO A 262 8.65 -3.62 8.16
CA PRO A 262 7.74 -2.53 7.79
C PRO A 262 7.59 -1.41 8.83
N TYR A 263 7.75 -1.74 10.12
CA TYR A 263 7.56 -0.81 11.24
C TYR A 263 8.88 -0.20 11.74
N GLN A 264 10.03 -0.67 11.25
CA GLN A 264 11.31 -0.12 11.67
C GLN A 264 11.42 1.33 11.21
N LYS A 265 11.59 2.26 12.16
CA LYS A 265 11.64 3.72 11.90
C LYS A 265 10.44 4.22 11.07
N LEU A 266 9.27 3.63 11.29
CA LEU A 266 8.02 4.12 10.74
C LEU A 266 7.36 5.09 11.72
N PHE A 267 7.00 6.25 11.20
CA PHE A 267 6.34 7.33 11.92
C PHE A 267 5.04 7.71 11.23
N LYS A 268 4.05 8.12 12.03
CA LYS A 268 2.75 8.58 11.55
C LYS A 268 2.38 9.90 12.18
N TYR A 269 1.86 10.81 11.37
CA TYR A 269 1.25 12.04 11.84
C TYR A 269 -0.15 11.77 12.40
N ASP A 270 -0.35 12.16 13.65
CA ASP A 270 -1.66 12.24 14.29
C ASP A 270 -2.14 13.70 14.29
N GLY A 271 -3.11 13.97 13.41
CA GLY A 271 -3.72 15.30 13.28
C GLY A 271 -4.53 15.73 14.48
N SER A 272 -4.97 14.80 15.34
CA SER A 272 -5.78 15.11 16.53
C SER A 272 -4.92 15.80 17.60
N HIS A 273 -3.67 15.33 17.76
CA HIS A 273 -2.73 15.85 18.74
C HIS A 273 -1.60 16.68 18.11
N ARG A 274 -1.58 16.81 16.79
CA ARG A 274 -0.54 17.53 16.02
C ARG A 274 0.87 17.03 16.34
N GLN A 275 1.02 15.71 16.37
CA GLN A 275 2.28 15.06 16.74
C GLN A 275 2.65 13.95 15.76
N ILE A 276 3.94 13.61 15.76
CA ILE A 276 4.48 12.48 15.00
C ILE A 276 4.72 11.34 15.99
N GLU A 277 4.04 10.22 15.76
CA GLU A 277 4.11 9.04 16.61
C GLU A 277 4.91 7.95 15.95
N ARG A 278 5.69 7.22 16.73
CA ARG A 278 6.36 6.02 16.24
C ARG A 278 5.35 4.88 16.16
N CYS A 279 5.31 4.21 15.02
CA CYS A 279 4.46 3.05 14.84
C CYS A 279 5.17 1.79 15.31
N HIS A 280 4.43 0.95 16.00
CA HIS A 280 4.92 -0.32 16.52
C HIS A 280 4.26 -1.46 15.76
N ASP A 281 4.94 -2.60 15.76
CA ASP A 281 4.37 -3.82 15.22
C ASP A 281 3.12 -4.18 16.05
N ILE A 282 2.00 -4.37 15.35
CA ILE A 282 0.70 -4.66 15.95
C ILE A 282 0.72 -6.04 16.64
N TYR A 283 1.67 -6.92 16.29
CA TYR A 283 1.82 -8.21 16.95
C TYR A 283 2.24 -8.10 18.43
N GLU A 284 2.77 -6.96 18.92
CA GLU A 284 3.05 -6.79 20.35
C GLU A 284 1.80 -6.55 21.21
N TYR A 285 0.65 -6.20 20.61
CA TYR A 285 -0.56 -5.79 21.35
C TYR A 285 -1.82 -6.64 21.06
N ALA A 286 -1.67 -7.84 20.53
CA ALA A 286 -2.80 -8.74 20.24
C ALA A 286 -3.42 -9.38 21.51
N GLN A 287 -3.90 -8.56 22.44
CA GLN A 287 -5.09 -8.88 23.23
C GLN A 287 -6.22 -8.04 22.64
N PRO A 288 -7.20 -8.63 21.93
CA PRO A 288 -8.27 -7.85 21.33
C PRO A 288 -9.07 -7.13 22.43
N PRO A 289 -9.39 -5.83 22.27
CA PRO A 289 -10.29 -5.16 23.21
C PRO A 289 -11.64 -5.89 23.19
N LYS A 290 -12.16 -6.20 24.39
CA LYS A 290 -13.33 -7.08 24.61
C LYS A 290 -14.66 -6.60 24.01
N THR A 291 -14.70 -5.46 23.33
CA THR A 291 -15.91 -4.93 22.71
C THR A 291 -15.55 -4.00 21.55
N VAL A 292 -15.62 -4.48 20.31
CA VAL A 292 -15.68 -3.61 19.12
C VAL A 292 -17.03 -3.85 18.45
N LYS A 293 -17.79 -2.76 18.27
CA LYS A 293 -19.05 -2.79 17.52
C LYS A 293 -18.78 -3.17 16.07
N VAL A 294 -19.59 -4.10 15.55
CA VAL A 294 -19.61 -4.53 14.15
C VAL A 294 -19.99 -3.33 13.27
N GLY A 295 -19.13 -2.99 12.30
CA GLY A 295 -19.29 -1.84 11.40
C GLY A 295 -18.01 -1.02 11.16
N SER A 296 -16.83 -1.64 11.22
CA SER A 296 -15.54 -0.94 11.08
C SER A 296 -14.86 -1.36 9.78
N TYR A 297 -14.69 -0.40 8.88
CA TYR A 297 -13.91 -0.47 7.63
C TYR A 297 -12.56 -1.19 7.81
N CYS A 298 -12.01 -1.71 6.71
CA CYS A 298 -10.57 -2.00 6.55
C CYS A 298 -9.76 -0.70 6.67
N ARG A 299 -9.73 -0.13 7.86
CA ARG A 299 -8.83 0.95 8.25
C ARG A 299 -7.50 0.25 8.48
N VAL A 300 -6.48 0.56 7.68
CA VAL A 300 -5.11 0.21 8.05
C VAL A 300 -4.77 1.04 9.29
N VAL A 301 -5.10 0.48 10.45
CA VAL A 301 -4.80 1.09 11.75
C VAL A 301 -3.38 0.70 12.09
N PHE A 302 -2.43 1.58 11.81
CA PHE A 302 -1.16 1.55 12.52
C PHE A 302 -1.44 1.80 13.99
N ASN A 303 -1.00 0.89 14.85
CA ASN A 303 -0.94 1.15 16.29
C ASN A 303 0.36 1.91 16.54
N CYS A 304 0.26 3.24 16.70
CA CYS A 304 1.40 4.09 16.99
C CYS A 304 1.27 4.56 18.44
N SER A 305 2.41 4.70 19.14
CA SER A 305 2.42 5.10 20.54
C SER A 305 3.19 6.40 20.71
N SER A 306 2.63 7.30 21.52
CA SER A 306 3.30 8.51 21.98
C SER A 306 4.25 8.17 23.12
N ARG A 307 5.39 7.55 22.81
CA ARG A 307 6.53 7.56 23.72
C ARG A 307 7.48 8.66 23.27
N GLU A 308 7.79 9.57 24.20
CA GLU A 308 8.69 10.70 23.98
C GLU A 308 9.99 10.24 23.31
N MET A 309 10.34 10.89 22.18
CA MET A 309 11.61 10.76 21.45
C MET A 309 12.53 11.93 21.79
#